data_AF-A0A2M9PBL3-F1
#
_entry.id   AF-A0A2M9PBL3-F1
#
_cell.length_a   1.000
_cell.length_b   1.000
_cell.length_c   1.000
_cell.angle_alpha   90.00
_cell.angle_beta   90.00
_cell.angle_gamma   90.00
#
_symmetry.space_group_name_H-M   'P 1'
#
loop_
_entity.id
_entity.type
_entity.pdbx_description
1 polymer ?
#
loop_
_entity_poly.entity_id
_entity_poly.type
_entity_poly.pdbx_seq_one_letter_code
_entity_poly.pdbx_strand_id
1 'polypeptide(L)' 'MIYKLFRAPELAHLVAVGETPGSLADRADGFVHFSTAAQLPGTAARHFSGEDGLWLLACDEAALGPALVWEPSRG' A
#
# COMPACT_ATOMS: atom_id res chain seq x y z
N MET A 1 11.88 5.67 -1.54
CA MET A 1 11.13 4.40 -1.49
C MET A 1 9.94 4.57 -0.57
N ILE A 2 8.76 4.21 -1.06
CA ILE A 2 7.53 4.10 -0.28
C ILE A 2 7.00 2.67 -0.34
N TYR A 3 6.14 2.30 0.60
CA TYR A 3 5.80 0.92 0.84
C TYR A 3 4.30 0.68 0.75
N LYS A 4 3.91 -0.45 0.15
CA LYS A 4 2.56 -0.97 0.18
C LYS A 4 2.53 -2.35 0.80
N LEU A 5 1.64 -2.56 1.77
CA LEU A 5 1.31 -3.88 2.28
C LEU A 5 0.13 -4.45 1.50
N PHE A 6 0.26 -5.71 1.07
CA PHE A 6 -0.80 -6.47 0.44
C PHE A 6 -1.05 -7.81 1.12
N ARG A 7 -2.31 -8.21 1.14
CA ARG A 7 -2.70 -9.61 1.34
C ARG A 7 -2.42 -10.40 0.06
N ALA A 8 -2.23 -11.70 0.18
CA ALA A 8 -1.92 -12.56 -0.97
C ALA A 8 -2.90 -12.41 -2.17
N PRO A 9 -4.23 -12.29 -1.99
CA PRO A 9 -5.14 -12.06 -3.12
C PRO A 9 -4.95 -10.71 -3.81
N GLU A 10 -4.58 -9.67 -3.06
CA GLU A 10 -4.36 -8.32 -3.59
C GLU A 10 -3.08 -8.29 -4.47
N LEU A 11 -2.01 -8.96 -4.02
CA LEU A 11 -0.81 -9.13 -4.84
C LEU A 11 -1.07 -10.00 -6.07
N ALA A 12 -1.77 -11.12 -5.91
CA ALA A 12 -2.08 -12.02 -7.02
C ALA A 12 -2.84 -11.30 -8.14
N HIS A 13 -3.78 -10.42 -7.78
CA HIS A 13 -4.48 -9.57 -8.74
C HIS A 13 -3.52 -8.62 -9.47
N LEU A 14 -2.66 -7.90 -8.74
CA LEU A 14 -1.67 -7.01 -9.35
C LEU A 14 -0.76 -7.74 -10.34
N VAL A 15 -0.28 -8.93 -9.98
CA VAL A 15 0.60 -9.73 -10.86
C VAL A 15 -0.15 -10.21 -12.11
N ALA A 16 -1.41 -10.62 -11.96
CA ALA A 16 -2.20 -11.16 -13.08
C ALA A 16 -2.69 -10.08 -14.05
N VAL A 17 -3.08 -8.91 -13.55
CA VAL A 17 -3.71 -7.84 -14.34
C VAL A 17 -2.69 -6.77 -14.77
N GLY A 18 -1.61 -6.60 -14.00
CA GLY A 18 -0.62 -5.52 -14.20
C GLY A 18 -1.00 -4.22 -13.51
N GLU A 19 -2.20 -4.13 -12.93
CA GLU A 19 -2.68 -3.01 -12.12
C GLU A 19 -3.49 -3.50 -10.93
N THR A 20 -3.74 -2.60 -9.97
CA THR A 20 -4.54 -2.93 -8.79
C THR A 20 -5.36 -1.73 -8.34
N PRO A 21 -6.63 -1.93 -7.97
CA PRO A 21 -7.41 -0.90 -7.30
C PRO A 21 -7.01 -0.73 -5.82
N GLY A 22 -6.00 -1.47 -5.35
CA GLY A 22 -5.55 -1.49 -3.96
C GLY A 22 -6.35 -2.44 -3.06
N SER A 23 -6.23 -2.23 -1.76
CA SER A 23 -7.01 -2.87 -0.70
C SER A 23 -8.46 -2.36 -0.67
N LEU A 24 -9.28 -2.94 0.22
CA LEU A 24 -10.66 -2.46 0.44
C LEU A 24 -10.70 -0.99 0.91
N ALA A 25 -9.77 -0.57 1.76
CA ALA A 25 -9.68 0.82 2.23
C ALA A 25 -9.32 1.77 1.08
N ASP A 26 -8.34 1.40 0.25
CA ASP A 26 -7.94 2.21 -0.91
C ASP A 26 -9.10 2.47 -1.86
N ARG A 27 -9.92 1.44 -2.11
CA ARG A 27 -11.12 1.56 -2.95
C ARG A 27 -12.18 2.47 -2.34
N ALA A 28 -12.35 2.42 -1.02
CA ALA A 28 -13.32 3.27 -0.32
C ALA A 28 -12.89 4.74 -0.32
N ASP A 29 -11.59 4.98 -0.16
CA ASP A 29 -11.02 6.33 -0.07
C ASP A 29 -10.71 6.94 -1.46
N GLY A 30 -10.66 6.11 -2.50
CA GLY A 30 -10.48 6.52 -3.89
C GLY A 30 -9.02 6.71 -4.32
N PHE A 31 -8.05 6.29 -3.50
CA PHE A 31 -6.62 6.33 -3.80
C PHE A 31 -5.86 5.21 -3.08
N VAL A 32 -4.68 4.83 -3.60
CA VAL A 32 -3.85 3.77 -3.01
C VAL A 32 -2.95 4.36 -1.92
N HIS A 33 -3.12 3.90 -0.69
CA HIS A 33 -2.30 4.29 0.44
C HIS A 33 -0.91 3.67 0.35
N PHE A 34 0.10 4.52 0.51
CA PHE A 34 1.47 4.11 0.74
C PHE A 34 1.94 4.59 2.11
N SER A 35 2.91 3.87 2.68
CA SER A 35 3.60 4.24 3.91
C SER A 35 5.05 4.60 3.61
N THR A 36 5.59 5.61 4.27
CA THR A 36 7.05 5.76 4.39
C THR A 36 7.64 4.61 5.23
N ALA A 37 8.96 4.43 5.18
CA ALA A 37 9.66 3.47 6.06
C ALA A 37 9.34 3.70 7.54
N ALA A 38 9.24 4.97 7.97
CA ALA A 38 8.95 5.34 9.35
C ALA A 38 7.49 5.04 9.75
N GLN A 39 6.55 5.12 8.82
CA GLN A 39 5.13 4.83 9.06
C GLN A 39 4.81 3.34 9.03
N LEU A 40 5.59 2.55 8.26
CA LEU A 40 5.30 1.15 7.97
C LEU A 40 5.01 0.29 9.21
N PRO A 41 5.80 0.34 10.32
CA PRO A 41 5.50 -0.46 11.51
C PRO A 41 4.14 -0.11 12.13
N GLY A 42 3.79 1.18 12.17
CA GLY A 42 2.49 1.66 12.66
C GLY A 42 1.34 1.24 11.76
N THR A 43 1.52 1.30 10.44
CA THR A 43 0.53 0.81 9.47
C THR A 43 0.29 -0.69 9.64
N ALA A 44 1.35 -1.49 9.73
CA ALA A 44 1.26 -2.94 9.92
C ALA A 44 0.50 -3.29 11.21
N ALA A 45 0.87 -2.65 12.33
CA ALA A 45 0.24 -2.89 13.62
C ALA A 45 -1.25 -2.50 13.67
N ARG A 46 -1.66 -1.44 12.95
CA ARG A 46 -3.05 -0.96 12.97
C ARG A 46 -3.98 -1.71 12.04
N HIS A 47 -3.50 -2.08 10.85
CA HIS A 47 -4.38 -2.55 9.77
C HIS A 47 -4.20 -4.03 9.43
N PHE A 48 -3.12 -4.66 9.88
CA PHE A 48 -2.74 -6.02 9.50
C PHE A 48 -2.33 -6.88 10.71
N SER A 49 -2.74 -6.50 11.92
CA SER A 49 -2.42 -7.24 13.14
C SER A 49 -3.01 -8.65 13.11
N GLY A 50 -2.16 -9.65 13.34
CA GLY A 50 -2.55 -11.06 13.33
C GLY A 50 -2.74 -11.66 11.94
N GLU A 51 -2.39 -10.93 10.88
CA GLU A 51 -2.43 -11.44 9.52
C GLU A 51 -1.07 -12.00 9.09
N ASP A 52 -1.09 -13.22 8.56
CA ASP A 52 0.08 -13.87 7.96
C ASP A 52 0.03 -13.79 6.43
N GLY A 53 1.16 -14.10 5.78
CA GLY A 53 1.24 -14.15 4.31
C GLY A 53 1.10 -12.76 3.64
N LEU A 54 1.45 -11.71 4.37
CA LEU A 54 1.51 -10.35 3.85
C LEU A 54 2.72 -10.17 2.94
N TRP A 55 2.54 -9.35 1.93
CA TRP A 55 3.58 -8.94 0.99
C TRP A 55 3.88 -7.46 1.17
N LEU A 56 5.16 -7.13 1.25
CA LEU A 56 5.65 -5.77 1.31
C LEU A 56 6.25 -5.39 -0.04
N LEU A 57 5.62 -4.45 -0.72
CA LEU A 57 6.12 -3.88 -1.96
C LEU A 57 6.89 -2.61 -1.63
N ALA A 58 8.12 -2.52 -2.12
CA ALA A 58 8.91 -1.30 -2.08
C ALA A 58 8.83 -0.62 -3.45
N CYS A 59 8.20 0.54 -3.51
CA CYS A 59 7.99 1.30 -4.73
C CYS A 59 8.94 2.51 -4.78
N ASP A 60 9.52 2.73 -5.96
CA ASP A 60 10.25 3.96 -6.25
C ASP A 60 9.26 5.10 -6.48
N GLU A 61 9.39 6.17 -5.70
CA GLU A 61 8.55 7.36 -5.79
C GLU A 61 8.69 8.03 -7.16
N ALA A 62 9.91 8.03 -7.71
CA ALA A 62 10.17 8.64 -9.01
C ALA A 62 9.44 7.90 -10.15
N ALA A 63 9.21 6.59 -10.02
CA ALA A 63 8.52 5.79 -11.01
C ALA A 63 6.98 5.99 -11.00
N LEU A 64 6.42 6.45 -9.87
CA LEU A 64 4.97 6.72 -9.74
C LEU A 64 4.57 8.06 -10.37
N GLY A 65 5.53 8.95 -10.60
CA GLY A 65 5.34 10.19 -11.33
C GLY A 65 4.31 11.12 -10.68
N PRO A 66 3.58 11.93 -11.47
CA PRO A 66 2.78 13.04 -10.97
C PRO A 66 1.49 12.60 -10.26
N ALA A 67 1.10 11.33 -10.33
CA ALA A 67 -0.07 10.80 -9.63
C ALA A 67 0.20 10.54 -8.14
N LEU A 68 1.47 10.50 -7.72
CA LEU A 68 1.83 10.40 -6.31
C LEU A 68 1.62 11.74 -5.61
N VAL A 69 0.72 11.77 -4.64
CA VAL A 69 0.42 12.95 -3.83
C VAL A 69 0.82 12.69 -2.38
N TRP A 70 1.55 13.65 -1.80
CA TRP A 70 1.93 13.64 -0.39
C TRP A 70 0.97 14.47 0.43
N GLU A 71 0.30 13.83 1.39
CA GLU A 71 -0.62 14.50 2.32
C GLU A 71 -0.18 14.28 3.77
N PRO A 72 -0.41 15.25 4.67
CA PRO A 72 -0.20 15.05 6.10
C PRO A 72 -0.98 13.85 6.62
N SER A 73 -0.27 12.88 7.18
CA SER A 73 -0.89 11.68 7.75
C SER A 73 -1.74 12.04 8.97
N ARG A 74 -2.92 11.42 9.10
CA ARG A 74 -3.88 11.72 10.18
C ARG A 74 -3.59 11.01 11.52
N GLY A 75 -2.44 10.35 11.64
CA GLY A 75 -2.03 9.70 12.88
C GLY A 75 -2.65 8.34 13.00
#